data_AF-A0A3A5L166-F1
#
_entry.id   AF-A0A3A5L166-F1
#
_cell.length_a   1.000
_cell.length_b   1.000
_cell.length_c   1.000
_cell.angle_alpha   90.00
_cell.angle_beta   90.00
_cell.angle_gamma   90.00
#
_symmetry.space_group_name_H-M   'P 1'
#
loop_
_entity.id
_entity.type
_entity.pdbx_description
1 polymer ?
#
loop_
_entity_poly.entity_id
_entity_poly.type
_entity_poly.pdbx_seq_one_letter_code
_entity_poly.pdbx_strand_id
1 'polypeptide(L)'
;MLSVLIETLNDEEGLARTLASLIGGAVEGVVRDVIVCDNGSTDQTHRVAEHAGCHYVVGGIAAGIRQAKGDWLLLLEPGARLSEGWIDELVAHTARQTMPARFARARGSRTPFLARVFSGNRALAEGLVISKRQAAALSKSARSAEAIARGLATRRLNAEIWVAPSK
;
A
#
# COMPACT_ATOMS: atom_id res chain seq x y z
N MET A 1 -1.18 6.95 13.69
CA MET A 1 -2.42 7.05 12.90
C MET A 1 -2.39 6.08 11.72
N LEU A 2 -1.35 6.10 10.85
CA LEU A 2 -1.23 5.21 9.70
C LEU A 2 0.01 4.29 9.78
N SER A 3 -0.15 3.01 9.45
CA SER A 3 0.96 2.10 9.09
C SER A 3 0.90 1.79 7.60
N VAL A 4 2.05 1.79 6.92
CA VAL A 4 2.11 1.38 5.51
C VAL A 4 2.57 -0.06 5.42
N LEU A 5 1.88 -0.88 4.62
CA LEU A 5 2.22 -2.27 4.39
C LEU A 5 2.49 -2.49 2.90
N ILE A 6 3.64 -3.07 2.59
CA ILE A 6 4.06 -3.38 1.22
C ILE A 6 4.38 -4.87 1.16
N GLU A 7 3.52 -5.64 0.51
CA GLU A 7 3.79 -7.07 0.26
C GLU A 7 4.66 -7.20 -1.00
N THR A 8 5.78 -7.92 -0.90
CA THR A 8 6.79 -7.94 -1.96
C THR A 8 7.38 -9.34 -2.18
N LEU A 9 7.92 -9.54 -3.37
CA LEU A 9 8.69 -10.70 -3.80
C LEU A 9 9.58 -10.28 -4.97
N ASN A 10 10.90 -10.34 -4.76
CA ASN A 10 11.94 -9.99 -5.74
C ASN A 10 11.70 -8.65 -6.44
N ASP A 11 11.58 -7.56 -5.68
CA ASP A 11 11.31 -6.24 -6.24
C ASP A 11 11.98 -5.11 -5.45
N GLU A 12 13.29 -5.19 -5.36
CA GLU A 12 14.15 -4.17 -4.73
C GLU A 12 13.92 -2.77 -5.33
N GLU A 13 13.80 -2.64 -6.65
CA GLU A 13 13.65 -1.35 -7.32
C GLU A 13 12.24 -0.75 -7.14
N GLY A 14 11.19 -1.57 -7.31
CA GLY A 14 9.82 -1.15 -7.06
C GLY A 14 9.63 -0.74 -5.60
N LEU A 15 10.15 -1.53 -4.66
CA LEU A 15 10.11 -1.20 -3.24
C LEU A 15 10.77 0.16 -2.98
N ALA A 16 12.00 0.37 -3.46
CA ALA A 16 12.71 1.64 -3.29
C ALA A 16 11.91 2.84 -3.81
N ARG A 17 11.30 2.72 -5.00
CA ARG A 17 10.46 3.78 -5.59
C ARG A 17 9.24 4.10 -4.71
N THR A 18 8.58 3.09 -4.16
CA THR A 18 7.43 3.30 -3.26
C THR A 18 7.86 3.97 -1.97
N LEU A 19 8.93 3.48 -1.34
CA LEU A 19 9.45 4.04 -0.09
C LEU A 19 9.84 5.52 -0.24
N ALA A 20 10.44 5.91 -1.37
CA ALA A 20 10.77 7.29 -1.65
C ALA A 20 9.53 8.22 -1.61
N SER A 21 8.37 7.74 -2.10
CA SER A 21 7.12 8.53 -2.08
C SER A 21 6.51 8.71 -0.68
N LEU A 22 6.95 7.92 0.31
CA LEU A 22 6.45 7.95 1.69
C LEU A 22 7.25 8.87 2.59
N ILE A 23 8.42 9.38 2.15
CA ILE A 23 9.32 10.21 2.97
C ILE A 23 8.59 11.41 3.57
N GLY A 24 7.81 12.14 2.76
CA GLY A 24 7.02 13.27 3.26
C GLY A 24 6.07 12.88 4.39
N GLY A 25 5.37 11.76 4.25
CA GLY A 25 4.46 11.25 5.27
C GLY A 25 5.16 10.80 6.56
N ALA A 26 6.40 10.33 6.46
CA ALA A 26 7.22 10.02 7.63
C ALA A 26 7.73 11.28 8.33
N VAL A 27 8.20 12.28 7.56
CA VAL A 27 8.67 13.58 8.08
C VAL A 27 7.56 14.35 8.79
N GLU A 28 6.35 14.34 8.24
CA GLU A 28 5.16 14.97 8.85
C GLU A 28 4.57 14.16 10.02
N GLY A 29 5.13 12.98 10.33
CA GLY A 29 4.68 12.13 11.44
C GLY A 29 3.36 11.41 11.21
N VAL A 30 2.82 11.45 9.98
CA VAL A 30 1.58 10.76 9.60
C VAL A 30 1.80 9.26 9.45
N VAL A 31 2.90 8.87 8.81
CA VAL A 31 3.34 7.47 8.66
C VAL A 31 4.10 7.07 9.92
N ARG A 32 3.49 6.21 10.72
CA ARG A 32 4.07 5.75 12.00
C ARG A 32 5.17 4.71 11.80
N ASP A 33 4.98 3.85 10.83
CA ASP A 33 5.86 2.76 10.47
C ASP A 33 5.52 2.23 9.08
N VAL A 34 6.54 1.67 8.43
CA VAL A 34 6.42 0.95 7.17
C VAL A 34 6.81 -0.50 7.43
N ILE A 35 5.95 -1.43 7.04
CA ILE A 35 6.17 -2.87 7.19
C ILE A 35 6.25 -3.50 5.80
N VAL A 36 7.42 -4.03 5.49
CA VAL A 36 7.68 -4.80 4.26
C VAL A 36 7.39 -6.27 4.57
N CYS A 37 6.35 -6.80 3.95
CA CYS A 37 5.91 -8.19 4.09
C CYS A 37 6.50 -9.00 2.94
N ASP A 38 7.58 -9.70 3.19
CA ASP A 38 8.29 -10.44 2.17
C ASP A 38 7.80 -11.89 2.05
N ASN A 39 7.67 -12.36 0.80
CA ASN A 39 7.22 -13.70 0.46
C ASN A 39 8.38 -14.64 0.02
N GLY A 40 9.60 -14.38 0.48
CA GLY A 40 10.78 -15.19 0.20
C GLY A 40 11.62 -14.64 -0.95
N SER A 41 11.89 -13.33 -0.93
CA SER A 41 12.79 -12.70 -1.88
C SER A 41 14.22 -13.26 -1.78
N THR A 42 14.83 -13.44 -2.94
CA THR A 42 16.22 -13.89 -3.13
C THR A 42 17.12 -12.78 -3.68
N ASP A 43 16.55 -11.60 -3.94
CA ASP A 43 17.27 -10.39 -4.37
C ASP A 43 17.65 -9.51 -3.14
N GLN A 44 17.98 -8.24 -3.36
CA GLN A 44 18.36 -7.30 -2.31
C GLN A 44 17.17 -6.59 -1.66
N THR A 45 15.93 -7.07 -1.84
CA THR A 45 14.72 -6.48 -1.23
C THR A 45 14.87 -6.27 0.29
N HIS A 46 15.47 -7.22 1.00
CA HIS A 46 15.73 -7.09 2.44
C HIS A 46 16.63 -5.91 2.78
N ARG A 47 17.69 -5.67 2.00
CA ARG A 47 18.61 -4.55 2.20
C ARG A 47 17.94 -3.21 1.95
N VAL A 48 17.08 -3.14 0.93
CA VAL A 48 16.31 -1.91 0.65
C VAL A 48 15.42 -1.56 1.85
N ALA A 49 14.70 -2.54 2.41
CA ALA A 49 13.87 -2.34 3.59
C ALA A 49 14.70 -1.93 4.82
N GLU A 50 15.82 -2.60 5.07
CA GLU A 50 16.72 -2.32 6.20
C GLU A 50 17.31 -0.91 6.12
N HIS A 51 17.89 -0.52 4.97
CA HIS A 51 18.47 0.80 4.79
C HIS A 51 17.42 1.93 4.87
N ALA A 52 16.18 1.65 4.49
CA ALA A 52 15.08 2.60 4.63
C ALA A 52 14.47 2.63 6.05
N GLY A 53 14.98 1.84 6.99
CA GLY A 53 14.47 1.77 8.37
C GLY A 53 13.08 1.13 8.48
N CYS A 54 12.69 0.31 7.51
CA CYS A 54 11.40 -0.38 7.51
C CYS A 54 11.44 -1.64 8.39
N HIS A 55 10.29 -2.02 8.95
CA HIS A 55 10.15 -3.33 9.58
C HIS A 55 10.03 -4.40 8.49
N TYR A 56 11.02 -5.29 8.41
CA TYR A 56 11.01 -6.41 7.47
C TYR A 56 10.43 -7.66 8.12
N VAL A 57 9.40 -8.25 7.50
CA VAL A 57 8.68 -9.40 8.06
C VAL A 57 8.56 -10.49 7.01
N VAL A 58 9.04 -11.68 7.37
CA VAL A 58 8.80 -12.91 6.60
C VAL A 58 7.53 -13.57 7.15
N GLY A 59 6.57 -13.88 6.26
CA GLY A 59 5.29 -14.51 6.67
C GLY A 59 4.03 -13.84 6.14
N GLY A 60 4.14 -13.03 5.09
CA GLY A 60 3.02 -12.45 4.35
C GLY A 60 2.25 -11.35 5.08
N ILE A 61 1.25 -10.80 4.40
CA ILE A 61 0.52 -9.60 4.86
C ILE A 61 -0.08 -9.71 6.26
N ALA A 62 -0.54 -10.90 6.68
CA ALA A 62 -1.16 -11.10 7.98
C ALA A 62 -0.17 -10.88 9.14
N ALA A 63 1.10 -11.26 8.94
CA ALA A 63 2.15 -10.99 9.92
C ALA A 63 2.44 -9.50 10.03
N GLY A 64 2.46 -8.78 8.90
CA GLY A 64 2.62 -7.33 8.89
C GLY A 64 1.48 -6.59 9.58
N ILE A 65 0.23 -6.99 9.33
CA ILE A 65 -0.96 -6.38 9.96
C ILE A 65 -0.90 -6.48 11.49
N ARG A 66 -0.39 -7.60 12.03
CA ARG A 66 -0.24 -7.76 13.49
C ARG A 66 0.78 -6.78 14.06
N GLN A 67 1.88 -6.54 13.36
CA GLN A 67 2.98 -5.67 13.79
C GLN A 67 2.71 -4.17 13.58
N ALA A 68 1.82 -3.83 12.64
CA ALA A 68 1.45 -2.47 12.32
C ALA A 68 1.05 -1.65 13.56
N LYS A 69 1.66 -0.48 13.77
CA LYS A 69 1.39 0.36 14.95
C LYS A 69 0.25 1.36 14.76
N GLY A 70 -0.23 1.58 13.54
CA GLY A 70 -1.29 2.51 13.19
C GLY A 70 -2.69 1.88 13.27
N ASP A 71 -3.69 2.70 13.59
CA ASP A 71 -5.10 2.30 13.59
C ASP A 71 -5.67 2.21 12.17
N TRP A 72 -5.06 2.93 11.24
CA TRP A 72 -5.28 2.85 9.80
C TRP A 72 -4.09 2.19 9.14
N LEU A 73 -4.37 1.44 8.08
CA LEU A 73 -3.38 0.80 7.24
C LEU A 73 -3.48 1.35 5.82
N LEU A 74 -2.34 1.61 5.21
CA LEU A 74 -2.21 1.87 3.79
C LEU A 74 -1.46 0.71 3.14
N LEU A 75 -2.15 -0.09 2.34
CA LEU A 75 -1.59 -1.21 1.61
C LEU A 75 -1.21 -0.72 0.20
N LEU A 76 0.03 -0.95 -0.20
CA LEU A 76 0.59 -0.54 -1.49
C LEU A 76 1.29 -1.70 -2.19
N GLU A 77 1.26 -1.70 -3.51
CA GLU A 77 2.12 -2.55 -4.32
C GLU A 77 3.52 -1.92 -4.42
N PRO A 78 4.59 -2.72 -4.42
CA PRO A 78 5.92 -2.21 -4.72
C PRO A 78 5.94 -1.62 -6.15
N GLY A 79 6.50 -0.41 -6.27
CA GLY A 79 6.53 0.40 -7.49
C GLY A 79 5.46 1.48 -7.56
N ALA A 80 4.41 1.43 -6.72
CA ALA A 80 3.39 2.47 -6.68
C ALA A 80 3.93 3.74 -5.99
N ARG A 81 3.55 4.92 -6.47
CA ARG A 81 4.01 6.21 -5.92
C ARG A 81 2.82 7.14 -5.67
N LEU A 82 2.72 7.67 -4.46
CA LEU A 82 1.69 8.64 -4.11
C LEU A 82 2.06 10.03 -4.66
N SER A 83 1.09 10.73 -5.22
CA SER A 83 1.27 12.11 -5.70
C SER A 83 1.23 13.11 -4.55
N GLU A 84 1.74 14.32 -4.79
CA GLU A 84 1.68 15.43 -3.84
C GLU A 84 0.25 15.67 -3.31
N GLY A 85 0.15 16.12 -2.05
CA GLY A 85 -1.14 16.37 -1.37
C GLY A 85 -1.87 15.12 -0.88
N TRP A 86 -1.29 13.92 -1.04
CA TRP A 86 -1.92 12.68 -0.57
C TRP A 86 -2.13 12.63 0.95
N ILE A 87 -1.23 13.28 1.70
CA ILE A 87 -1.21 13.28 3.15
C ILE A 87 -2.46 13.98 3.70
N ASP A 88 -2.71 15.21 3.25
CA ASP A 88 -3.85 16.03 3.69
C ASP A 88 -5.18 15.33 3.45
N GLU A 89 -5.37 14.75 2.26
CA GLU A 89 -6.59 14.04 1.91
C GLU A 89 -6.76 12.77 2.76
N LEU A 90 -5.68 12.03 3.03
CA LEU A 90 -5.73 10.83 3.87
C LEU A 90 -6.02 11.18 5.32
N VAL A 91 -5.41 12.23 5.86
CA VAL A 91 -5.68 12.74 7.21
C VAL A 91 -7.15 13.15 7.31
N ALA A 92 -7.66 13.94 6.35
CA ALA A 92 -9.04 14.39 6.33
C ALA A 92 -10.05 13.23 6.23
N HIS A 93 -9.74 12.20 5.43
CA HIS A 93 -10.56 10.99 5.31
C HIS A 93 -10.59 10.18 6.60
N THR A 94 -9.41 9.90 7.19
CA THR A 94 -9.28 9.07 8.38
C THR A 94 -9.81 9.74 9.64
N ALA A 95 -9.74 11.07 9.75
CA ALA A 95 -10.33 11.84 10.84
C ALA A 95 -11.85 11.70 10.92
N ARG A 96 -12.51 11.48 9.78
CA ARG A 96 -13.96 11.23 9.70
C ARG A 96 -14.34 9.77 9.96
N GLN A 97 -13.35 8.90 10.22
CA GLN A 97 -13.50 7.46 10.44
C GLN A 97 -14.44 6.77 9.45
N THR A 98 -14.28 7.11 8.17
CA THR A 98 -15.16 6.62 7.11
C THR A 98 -14.86 5.17 6.73
N MET A 99 -15.54 4.65 5.72
CA MET A 99 -15.26 3.34 5.12
C MET A 99 -13.86 3.26 4.47
N PRO A 100 -13.40 2.05 4.06
CA PRO A 100 -12.16 1.89 3.30
C PRO A 100 -12.11 2.78 2.05
N ALA A 101 -10.92 3.13 1.59
CA ALA A 101 -10.74 4.03 0.45
C ALA A 101 -9.57 3.67 -0.45
N ARG A 102 -9.55 4.29 -1.63
CA ARG A 102 -8.55 4.09 -2.69
C ARG A 102 -8.17 5.43 -3.31
N PHE A 103 -6.93 5.55 -3.77
CA PHE A 103 -6.43 6.75 -4.45
C PHE A 103 -6.93 6.80 -5.89
N ALA A 104 -7.15 7.98 -6.46
CA ALA A 104 -7.40 8.13 -7.88
C ALA A 104 -6.13 7.78 -8.69
N ARG A 105 -6.28 7.17 -9.87
CA ARG A 105 -5.13 6.97 -10.76
C ARG A 105 -4.66 8.29 -11.34
N ALA A 106 -3.37 8.56 -11.21
CA ALA A 106 -2.73 9.72 -11.82
C ALA A 106 -2.97 9.73 -13.34
N ARG A 107 -3.16 10.91 -13.93
CA ARG A 107 -3.50 11.04 -15.36
C ARG A 107 -2.50 10.34 -16.29
N GLY A 108 -1.21 10.41 -15.97
CA GLY A 108 -0.13 9.76 -16.73
C GLY A 108 0.00 8.25 -16.52
N SER A 109 -0.69 7.66 -15.53
CA SER A 109 -0.72 6.22 -15.28
C SER A 109 -2.03 5.57 -15.72
N ARG A 110 -2.83 6.26 -16.54
CA ARG A 110 -4.11 5.74 -17.04
C ARG A 110 -3.86 4.73 -18.16
N THR A 111 -4.20 3.49 -17.89
CA THR A 111 -4.18 2.43 -18.90
C THR A 111 -5.23 2.72 -19.98
N PRO A 112 -4.89 2.64 -21.28
CA PRO A 112 -5.84 2.74 -22.38
C PRO A 112 -7.00 1.75 -22.19
N PHE A 113 -8.21 2.11 -22.65
CA PHE A 113 -9.43 1.35 -22.39
C PHE A 113 -9.30 -0.13 -22.77
N LEU A 114 -8.65 -0.44 -23.90
CA LEU A 114 -8.45 -1.82 -24.36
C LEU A 114 -7.53 -2.63 -23.45
N ALA A 115 -6.45 -2.02 -22.96
CA ALA A 115 -5.53 -2.69 -22.04
C ALA A 115 -6.15 -2.95 -20.66
N ARG A 116 -7.23 -2.25 -20.28
CA ARG A 116 -7.99 -2.50 -19.04
C ARG A 116 -8.73 -3.84 -19.03
N VAL A 117 -9.11 -4.34 -20.20
CA VAL A 117 -9.79 -5.64 -20.35
C VAL A 117 -8.81 -6.80 -20.22
N PHE A 118 -7.55 -6.59 -20.62
CA PHE A 118 -6.49 -7.61 -20.60
C PHE A 118 -5.58 -7.53 -19.36
N SER A 119 -5.46 -6.36 -18.73
CA SER A 119 -4.77 -6.21 -17.45
C SER A 119 -5.66 -6.80 -16.37
N GLY A 120 -5.32 -7.99 -15.88
CA GLY A 120 -6.00 -8.63 -14.76
C GLY A 120 -6.31 -7.62 -13.65
N ASN A 121 -7.50 -7.74 -13.05
CA ASN A 121 -8.00 -6.79 -12.05
C ASN A 121 -7.10 -6.80 -10.81
N ARG A 122 -6.07 -5.94 -10.81
CA ARG A 122 -5.18 -5.65 -9.66
C ARG A 122 -5.96 -4.80 -8.68
N ALA A 123 -6.60 -5.47 -7.74
CA ALA A 123 -7.38 -4.84 -6.69
C ALA A 123 -6.51 -3.92 -5.83
N LEU A 124 -5.19 -4.07 -5.77
CA LEU A 124 -4.31 -3.18 -5.00
C LEU A 124 -3.63 -2.06 -5.84
N ALA A 125 -3.86 -2.00 -7.16
CA ALA A 125 -3.18 -1.02 -8.03
C ALA A 125 -3.40 0.44 -7.63
N GLU A 126 -4.53 0.74 -7.00
CA GLU A 126 -4.93 2.08 -6.58
C GLU A 126 -4.66 2.35 -5.09
N GLY A 127 -3.88 1.46 -4.45
CA GLY A 127 -3.72 1.40 -3.01
C GLY A 127 -5.02 1.05 -2.27
N LEU A 128 -4.90 0.73 -0.99
CA LEU A 128 -6.03 0.54 -0.11
C LEU A 128 -5.76 1.20 1.25
N VAL A 129 -6.63 2.13 1.63
CA VAL A 129 -6.71 2.67 2.99
C VAL A 129 -7.82 1.93 3.74
N ILE A 130 -7.51 1.31 4.86
CA ILE A 130 -8.44 0.48 5.63
C ILE A 130 -8.11 0.53 7.12
N SER A 131 -9.10 0.36 8.01
CA SER A 131 -8.80 0.26 9.44
C SER A 131 -8.05 -1.03 9.75
N LYS A 132 -7.12 -0.99 10.72
CA LYS A 132 -6.39 -2.16 11.20
C LYS A 132 -7.32 -3.27 11.67
N ARG A 133 -8.44 -2.91 12.30
CA ARG A 133 -9.47 -3.87 12.74
C ARG A 133 -10.08 -4.64 11.56
N GLN A 134 -10.49 -3.95 10.50
CA GLN A 134 -11.06 -4.60 9.31
C GLN A 134 -10.01 -5.44 8.58
N ALA A 135 -8.79 -4.90 8.40
CA ALA A 135 -7.71 -5.64 7.76
C ALA A 135 -7.37 -6.93 8.51
N ALA A 136 -7.30 -6.88 9.85
CA ALA A 136 -7.04 -8.06 10.68
C ALA A 136 -8.17 -9.11 10.61
N ALA A 137 -9.42 -8.69 10.41
CA ALA A 137 -10.53 -9.61 10.20
C ALA A 137 -10.42 -10.30 8.82
N LEU A 138 -10.13 -9.53 7.77
CA LEU A 138 -9.98 -10.02 6.40
C LEU A 138 -8.74 -10.92 6.23
N SER A 139 -7.64 -10.63 6.93
CA SER A 139 -6.41 -11.41 6.85
C SER A 139 -6.52 -12.82 7.45
N LYS A 140 -7.65 -13.17 8.08
CA LYS A 140 -7.90 -14.55 8.55
C LYS A 140 -8.14 -15.51 7.38
N SER A 141 -8.70 -15.01 6.28
CA SER A 141 -9.00 -15.80 5.07
C SER A 141 -8.17 -15.35 3.86
N ALA A 142 -7.79 -14.07 3.78
CA ALA A 142 -6.94 -13.54 2.72
C ALA A 142 -5.47 -13.88 2.96
N ARG A 143 -4.82 -14.49 1.95
CA ARG A 143 -3.39 -14.87 1.99
C ARG A 143 -2.44 -13.80 1.44
N SER A 144 -2.97 -12.70 0.91
CA SER A 144 -2.18 -11.63 0.29
C SER A 144 -2.87 -10.26 0.46
N ALA A 145 -2.11 -9.18 0.30
CA ALA A 145 -2.62 -7.81 0.34
C ALA A 145 -3.68 -7.59 -0.78
N GLU A 146 -3.44 -8.16 -1.95
CA GLU A 146 -4.35 -8.17 -3.09
C GLU A 146 -5.69 -8.84 -2.75
N ALA A 147 -5.66 -9.97 -2.04
CA ALA A 147 -6.87 -10.66 -1.61
C ALA A 147 -7.67 -9.85 -0.57
N ILE A 148 -6.99 -9.12 0.33
CA ILE A 148 -7.65 -8.19 1.27
C ILE A 148 -8.38 -7.08 0.51
N ALA A 149 -7.77 -6.56 -0.55
CA ALA A 149 -8.31 -5.44 -1.31
C ALA A 149 -9.54 -5.80 -2.16
N ARG A 150 -9.73 -7.09 -2.47
CA ARG A 150 -10.78 -7.54 -3.39
C ARG A 150 -12.18 -7.48 -2.76
N GLY A 151 -13.15 -7.01 -3.53
CA GLY A 151 -14.58 -7.06 -3.14
C GLY A 151 -15.00 -6.08 -2.04
N LEU A 152 -14.11 -5.16 -1.63
CA LEU A 152 -14.44 -4.14 -0.65
C LEU A 152 -15.18 -2.96 -1.27
N ALA A 153 -16.28 -2.55 -0.65
CA ALA A 153 -16.86 -1.24 -0.88
C ALA A 153 -15.86 -0.17 -0.43
N THR A 154 -15.49 0.74 -1.34
CA THR A 154 -14.45 1.74 -1.09
C THR A 154 -14.88 3.12 -1.57
N ARG A 155 -14.44 4.16 -0.86
CA ARG A 155 -14.52 5.55 -1.32
C ARG A 155 -13.30 5.89 -2.18
N ARG A 156 -13.47 6.76 -3.16
CA ARG A 156 -12.36 7.36 -3.90
C ARG A 156 -11.85 8.60 -3.17
N LEU A 157 -10.56 8.64 -2.88
CA LEU A 157 -9.87 9.82 -2.36
C LEU A 157 -9.61 10.82 -3.47
N ASN A 158 -9.61 12.11 -3.14
CA ASN A 158 -9.15 13.18 -4.03
C ASN A 158 -7.62 13.33 -4.02
N ALA A 159 -6.91 12.20 -3.86
CA ALA A 159 -5.46 12.10 -3.90
C ALA A 159 -5.08 11.07 -4.96
N GLU A 160 -3.98 11.33 -5.67
CA GLU A 160 -3.57 10.51 -6.81
C GLU A 160 -2.45 9.52 -6.47
N ILE A 161 -2.44 8.40 -7.19
CA ILE A 161 -1.40 7.38 -7.17
C ILE A 161 -0.95 7.06 -8.59
N TRP A 162 0.37 7.01 -8.78
CA TRP A 162 0.99 6.37 -9.93
C TRP A 162 1.05 4.88 -9.66
N VAL A 163 0.26 4.11 -10.40
CA VAL A 163 0.18 2.65 -10.21
C VAL A 163 1.53 2.00 -10.52
N ALA A 164 1.85 0.94 -9.79
CA ALA A 164 3.05 0.14 -10.06
C ALA A 164 3.01 -0.42 -11.49
N PRO A 165 4.15 -0.51 -12.20
CA PRO A 165 4.23 -1.20 -13.48
C PRO A 165 3.69 -2.63 -13.38
N SER A 166 3.21 -3.19 -14.49
CA SER A 166 2.95 -4.62 -14.57
C SER A 166 4.29 -5.36 -14.59
N LYS A 167 4.41 -6.40 -13.74
CA LYS A 167 5.55 -7.32 -13.75
C LYS A 167 5.30 -8.47 -14.72
#